data_AF-A0A822H0M0-F1
#
_entry.id   AF-A0A822H0M0-F1
#
_cell.length_a   1.000
_cell.length_b   1.000
_cell.length_c   1.000
_cell.angle_alpha   90.00
_cell.angle_beta   90.00
_cell.angle_gamma   90.00
#
_symmetry.space_group_name_H-M   'P 1'
#
loop_
_entity.id
_entity.type
_entity.pdbx_description
1 polymer ?
#
loop_
_entity_poly.entity_id
_entity_poly.type
_entity_poly.pdbx_seq_one_letter_code
_entity_poly.pdbx_strand_id
1 'polypeptide(L)'
;MIVSGRLGREIVPSIYELRQVISIYVYFTDKESNKKWADKFAKIKAVVVELDELVVQIKADHKIQKMVEEPLSINIFTTSTDAGKSTMGINGQFVFSQVLIDCLLRLKSNQTDTKELID
;
A
#
# COMPACT_ATOMS: atom_id res chain seq x y z
N MET A 1 -2.17 3.68 -4.97
CA MET A 1 -3.42 4.48 -4.93
C MET A 1 -3.92 4.73 -6.35
N ILE A 2 -5.23 4.75 -6.59
CA ILE A 2 -5.84 5.13 -7.88
C ILE A 2 -6.57 6.46 -7.69
N VAL A 3 -6.32 7.45 -8.55
CA VAL A 3 -7.00 8.76 -8.52
C VAL A 3 -7.45 9.17 -9.91
N SER A 4 -8.48 10.02 -10.00
CA SER A 4 -9.03 10.46 -11.29
C SER A 4 -9.38 11.94 -11.32
N GLY A 5 -9.34 12.52 -12.52
CA GLY A 5 -9.84 13.86 -12.81
C GLY A 5 -9.24 14.97 -11.94
N ARG A 6 -10.07 15.97 -11.61
CA ARG A 6 -9.66 17.13 -10.79
C ARG A 6 -9.22 16.73 -9.39
N LEU A 7 -9.89 15.75 -8.79
CA LEU A 7 -9.59 15.26 -7.44
C LEU A 7 -8.16 14.72 -7.36
N GLY A 8 -7.70 14.01 -8.40
CA GLY A 8 -6.31 13.56 -8.46
C GLY A 8 -5.29 14.70 -8.42
N ARG A 9 -5.59 15.83 -9.08
CA ARG A 9 -4.69 17.01 -9.07
C ARG A 9 -4.62 17.71 -7.72
N GLU A 10 -5.68 17.67 -6.94
CA GLU A 10 -5.75 18.28 -5.62
C GLU A 10 -5.13 17.37 -4.54
N ILE A 11 -5.38 16.06 -4.61
CA ILE A 11 -4.91 15.11 -3.58
C ILE A 11 -3.45 14.74 -3.76
N VAL A 12 -2.99 14.48 -4.98
CA VAL A 12 -1.64 13.93 -5.22
C VAL A 12 -0.53 14.81 -4.64
N PRO A 13 -0.53 16.14 -4.78
CA PRO A 13 0.48 16.98 -4.13
C PRO A 13 0.53 16.81 -2.61
N SER A 14 -0.64 16.72 -1.96
CA SER A 14 -0.76 16.61 -0.50
C SER A 14 -0.27 15.28 0.05
N ILE A 15 -0.34 14.21 -0.74
CA ILE A 15 0.08 12.87 -0.30
C ILE A 15 1.40 12.42 -0.92
N TYR A 16 1.98 13.20 -1.83
CA TYR A 16 3.19 12.83 -2.56
C TYR A 16 4.37 12.61 -1.62
N GLU A 17 4.47 13.39 -0.54
CA GLU A 17 5.55 13.27 0.44
C GLU A 17 5.37 12.05 1.38
N LEU A 18 4.17 11.46 1.44
CA LEU A 18 3.93 10.34 2.35
C LEU A 18 4.74 9.11 1.94
N ARG A 19 5.59 8.64 2.86
CA ARG A 19 6.43 7.45 2.67
C ARG A 19 5.62 6.17 2.41
N GLN A 20 4.41 6.10 2.97
CA GLN A 20 3.47 4.99 2.80
C GLN A 20 2.94 4.90 1.35
N VAL A 21 2.96 6.01 0.61
CA VAL A 21 2.54 6.05 -0.79
C VAL A 21 3.75 5.73 -1.66
N ILE A 22 3.82 4.47 -2.10
CA ILE A 22 4.89 3.96 -2.96
C ILE A 22 4.59 4.09 -4.45
N SER A 23 3.31 4.12 -4.83
CA SER A 23 2.88 4.14 -6.23
C SER A 23 1.49 4.72 -6.38
N ILE A 24 1.37 5.65 -7.33
CA ILE A 24 0.13 6.33 -7.70
C ILE A 24 -0.15 5.99 -9.16
N TYR A 25 -1.37 5.57 -9.44
CA TYR A 25 -1.89 5.36 -10.78
C TYR A 25 -3.00 6.36 -11.02
N VAL A 26 -2.99 7.00 -12.18
CA VAL A 26 -3.94 8.06 -12.46
C VAL A 26 -4.79 7.73 -13.67
N TYR A 27 -6.10 7.78 -13.49
CA TYR A 27 -7.11 7.46 -14.49
C TYR A 27 -7.79 8.74 -15.00
N PHE A 28 -7.72 9.00 -16.30
CA PHE A 28 -8.26 10.23 -16.91
C PHE A 28 -8.95 10.01 -18.24
N THR A 29 -9.93 10.85 -18.55
CA THR A 29 -10.54 10.95 -19.87
C THR A 29 -9.77 11.85 -20.85
N ASP A 30 -8.94 12.78 -20.37
CA ASP A 30 -8.13 13.71 -21.19
C ASP A 30 -6.63 13.45 -20.97
N LYS A 31 -5.89 13.11 -22.04
CA LYS A 31 -4.53 12.55 -21.94
C LYS A 31 -3.43 13.60 -21.86
N GLU A 32 -3.53 14.71 -22.58
CA GLU A 32 -2.38 15.61 -22.77
C GLU A 32 -2.12 16.55 -21.60
N SER A 33 -3.16 17.19 -21.08
CA SER A 33 -3.08 18.10 -19.93
C SER A 33 -2.66 17.37 -18.64
N ASN A 34 -3.01 16.09 -18.55
CA ASN A 34 -2.74 15.26 -17.38
C ASN A 34 -1.36 14.62 -17.42
N LYS A 35 -0.84 14.27 -18.61
CA LYS A 35 0.51 13.74 -18.74
C LYS A 35 1.57 14.73 -18.27
N LYS A 36 1.50 15.99 -18.72
CA LYS A 36 2.43 17.05 -18.29
C LYS A 36 2.42 17.33 -16.78
N TRP A 37 1.26 17.14 -16.14
CA TRP A 37 1.15 17.27 -14.70
C TRP A 37 1.73 16.04 -13.98
N ALA A 38 1.45 14.84 -14.49
CA ALA A 38 1.92 13.59 -13.90
C ALA A 38 3.44 13.44 -13.96
N ASP A 39 4.07 13.91 -15.05
CA ASP A 39 5.52 13.87 -15.25
C ASP A 39 6.30 14.64 -14.15
N LYS A 40 5.62 15.48 -13.36
CA LYS A 40 6.23 16.19 -12.22
C LYS A 40 6.39 15.34 -10.96
N PHE A 41 5.76 14.16 -10.89
CA PHE A 41 5.72 13.34 -9.68
C PHE A 41 6.33 11.97 -9.94
N ALA A 42 7.48 11.67 -9.31
CA ALA A 42 8.20 10.42 -9.52
C ALA A 42 7.41 9.17 -9.06
N LYS A 43 6.48 9.35 -8.12
CA LYS A 43 5.62 8.29 -7.58
C LYS A 43 4.43 7.94 -8.49
N ILE A 44 4.18 8.74 -9.53
CA ILE A 44 3.15 8.40 -10.52
C ILE A 44 3.76 7.41 -11.52
N LYS A 45 3.26 6.17 -11.49
CA LYS A 45 3.73 5.10 -12.37
C LYS A 45 3.01 5.08 -13.71
N ALA A 46 1.77 5.53 -13.75
CA ALA A 46 0.93 5.43 -14.93
C ALA A 46 -0.11 6.53 -15.01
N VAL A 47 -0.34 6.99 -16.24
CA VAL A 47 -1.45 7.85 -16.63
C VAL A 47 -2.23 7.11 -17.69
N VAL A 48 -3.41 6.61 -17.30
CA VAL A 48 -4.17 5.65 -18.09
C VAL A 48 -5.54 6.24 -18.44
N VAL A 49 -6.01 5.95 -19.65
CA VAL A 49 -7.33 6.38 -20.13
C VAL A 49 -8.35 5.25 -20.09
N GLU A 50 -7.88 4.01 -20.32
CA GLU A 50 -8.73 2.83 -20.33
C GLU A 50 -8.63 2.05 -19.01
N LEU A 51 -9.78 1.69 -18.45
CA LEU A 51 -9.81 0.97 -17.18
C LEU A 51 -9.11 -0.40 -17.27
N ASP A 52 -9.24 -1.08 -18.41
CA ASP A 52 -8.64 -2.40 -18.62
C ASP A 52 -7.10 -2.32 -18.62
N GLU A 53 -6.54 -1.30 -19.28
CA GLU A 53 -5.09 -1.01 -19.25
C GLU A 53 -4.62 -0.79 -17.80
N LEU A 54 -5.39 -0.04 -17.01
CA LEU A 54 -5.07 0.23 -15.61
C LEU A 54 -5.05 -1.06 -14.78
N VAL A 55 -6.05 -1.93 -14.96
CA VAL A 55 -6.14 -3.21 -14.25
C VAL A 55 -4.97 -4.12 -14.61
N VAL A 56 -4.61 -4.21 -15.90
CA VAL A 56 -3.48 -5.00 -16.37
C VAL A 56 -2.18 -4.50 -15.75
N GLN A 57 -1.97 -3.18 -15.75
CA GLN A 57 -0.75 -2.57 -15.22
C GLN A 57 -0.60 -2.77 -13.71
N ILE A 58 -1.68 -2.55 -12.94
CA ILE A 58 -1.67 -2.77 -11.49
C ILE A 58 -1.38 -4.24 -11.17
N LYS A 59 -1.96 -5.19 -11.91
CA LYS A 59 -1.71 -6.62 -11.71
C LYS A 59 -0.25 -6.98 -12.00
N ALA A 60 0.34 -6.44 -13.07
CA ALA A 60 1.73 -6.67 -13.40
C ALA A 60 2.67 -6.11 -12.32
N ASP A 61 2.46 -4.86 -11.93
CA ASP A 61 3.26 -4.20 -10.90
C ASP A 61 3.15 -4.88 -9.54
N HIS A 62 1.95 -5.33 -9.17
CA HIS A 62 1.74 -6.07 -7.92
C HIS A 62 2.44 -7.43 -7.92
N LYS A 63 2.47 -8.12 -9.07
CA LYS A 63 3.19 -9.39 -9.21
C LYS A 63 4.70 -9.19 -9.07
N ILE A 64 5.24 -8.11 -9.65
CA ILE A 64 6.67 -7.77 -9.55
C ILE A 64 7.02 -7.36 -8.10
N GLN A 65 6.20 -6.52 -7.46
CA GLN A 65 6.43 -6.10 -6.07
C GLN A 65 6.42 -7.29 -5.11
N LYS A 66 5.49 -8.25 -5.26
CA LYS A 66 5.52 -9.50 -4.47
C LYS A 66 6.83 -10.27 -4.62
N MET A 67 7.45 -10.24 -5.79
CA MET A 67 8.72 -10.94 -6.03
C MET A 67 9.95 -10.18 -5.52
N VAL A 68 9.87 -8.85 -5.39
CA VAL A 68 11.01 -7.99 -5.00
C VAL A 68 10.99 -7.62 -3.51
N GLU A 69 9.81 -7.49 -2.88
CA GLU A 69 9.67 -7.02 -1.49
C GLU A 69 9.46 -8.13 -0.44
N GLU A 70 9.26 -9.40 -0.81
CA GLU A 70 9.10 -10.47 0.18
C GLU A 70 10.42 -11.17 0.55
N PRO A 71 11.01 -10.77 1.69
CA PRO A 71 11.45 -11.75 2.68
C PRO A 71 10.49 -11.85 3.88
N LEU A 72 9.50 -10.96 4.03
CA LEU A 72 8.70 -10.82 5.25
C LEU A 72 7.23 -10.39 5.02
N SER A 73 6.47 -11.08 4.18
CA SER A 73 5.01 -10.94 4.24
C SER A 73 4.45 -11.66 5.46
N ILE A 74 4.11 -10.89 6.48
CA ILE A 74 3.40 -11.42 7.65
C ILE A 74 1.91 -11.46 7.30
N ASN A 75 1.47 -12.57 6.69
CA ASN A 75 0.05 -12.83 6.45
C ASN A 75 -0.60 -13.44 7.70
N ILE A 76 -1.08 -12.58 8.61
CA ILE A 76 -1.73 -12.98 9.88
C ILE A 76 -3.14 -13.55 9.66
N PHE A 77 -3.79 -13.20 8.55
CA PHE A 77 -5.20 -13.53 8.28
C PHE A 77 -5.33 -14.44 7.07
N THR A 78 -4.76 -15.64 7.14
CA THR A 78 -5.03 -16.68 6.14
C THR A 78 -6.43 -17.25 6.37
N THR A 79 -7.40 -16.93 5.50
CA THR A 79 -8.78 -17.45 5.56
C THR A 79 -8.93 -18.87 4.99
N SER A 80 -7.87 -19.44 4.42
CA SER A 80 -7.86 -20.83 3.96
C SER A 80 -7.75 -21.77 5.14
N THR A 81 -8.76 -22.62 5.31
CA THR A 81 -8.93 -23.63 6.37
C THR A 81 -7.73 -24.57 6.57
N ASP A 82 -6.82 -24.67 5.59
CA ASP A 82 -5.64 -25.54 5.62
C ASP A 82 -4.30 -24.82 5.86
N ALA A 83 -4.26 -23.49 5.92
CA ALA A 83 -2.99 -22.74 6.05
C ALA A 83 -2.59 -22.39 7.50
N GLY A 84 -3.47 -22.65 8.48
CA GLY A 84 -3.27 -22.23 9.88
C GLY A 84 -2.51 -23.21 10.78
N LYS A 85 -2.06 -24.35 10.26
CA LYS A 85 -1.32 -25.36 11.04
C LYS A 85 0.16 -25.02 11.07
N SER A 86 0.58 -24.31 12.13
CA SER A 86 1.99 -24.17 12.47
C SER A 86 2.59 -25.53 12.86
N THR A 87 3.91 -25.68 12.80
CA THR A 87 4.71 -26.90 13.06
C THR A 87 4.52 -27.54 14.45
N MET A 88 3.65 -26.98 15.29
CA MET A 88 3.32 -27.45 16.63
C MET A 88 1.83 -27.81 16.83
N GLY A 89 1.00 -27.86 15.78
CA GLY A 89 -0.41 -28.28 15.89
C GLY A 89 -1.34 -27.28 16.60
N ILE A 90 -0.84 -26.12 16.99
CA ILE A 90 -1.60 -24.99 17.54
C ILE A 90 -1.91 -23.97 16.43
N ASN A 91 -3.08 -23.32 16.50
CA ASN A 91 -3.53 -22.33 15.53
C ASN A 91 -2.53 -21.16 15.48
N GLY A 92 -1.64 -21.15 14.48
CA GLY A 92 -0.50 -20.22 14.42
C GLY A 92 -0.94 -18.75 14.46
N GLN A 93 -2.11 -18.47 13.90
CA GLN A 93 -2.75 -17.16 13.89
C GLN A 93 -2.98 -16.58 15.30
N PHE A 94 -3.32 -17.41 16.29
CA PHE A 94 -3.54 -16.97 17.66
C PHE A 94 -2.23 -16.55 18.33
N VAL A 95 -1.16 -17.31 18.11
CA VAL A 95 0.17 -17.01 18.67
C VAL A 95 0.72 -15.72 18.10
N PHE A 96 0.62 -15.52 16.77
CA PHE A 96 1.02 -14.25 16.14
C PHE A 96 0.25 -13.06 16.70
N SER A 97 -1.07 -13.21 16.91
CA SER A 97 -1.89 -12.15 17.49
C SER A 97 -1.45 -11.83 18.92
N GLN A 98 -1.16 -12.84 19.75
CA GLN A 98 -0.73 -12.66 21.13
C GLN A 98 0.64 -11.98 21.23
N VAL A 99 1.59 -12.37 20.37
CA VAL A 99 2.92 -11.73 20.29
C VAL A 99 2.78 -10.28 19.82
N LEU A 100 1.95 -10.02 18.79
CA LEU A 100 1.69 -8.67 18.31
C LEU A 100 1.09 -7.78 19.41
N ILE A 101 0.10 -8.28 20.15
CA ILE A 101 -0.52 -7.56 21.28
C ILE A 101 0.52 -7.28 22.37
N ASP A 102 1.34 -8.25 22.76
CA ASP A 102 2.39 -8.06 23.77
C ASP A 102 3.43 -7.04 23.31
N CYS A 103 3.82 -7.05 22.03
CA CYS A 103 4.70 -6.03 21.45
C CYS A 103 4.08 -4.63 21.52
N LEU A 104 2.80 -4.49 21.12
CA LEU A 104 2.07 -3.21 21.15
C LEU A 104 1.90 -2.67 22.58
N LEU A 105 1.64 -3.55 23.55
CA LEU A 105 1.52 -3.15 24.96
C LEU A 105 2.86 -2.77 25.59
N ARG A 106 3.97 -3.34 25.11
CA ARG A 106 5.32 -3.04 25.60
C ARG A 106 5.97 -1.82 24.95
N LEU A 107 5.42 -1.35 23.83
CA LEU A 107 5.85 -0.11 23.19
C LEU A 107 5.61 1.05 24.15
N LYS A 108 6.69 1.63 24.68
CA LYS A 108 6.62 2.86 25.47
C LYS A 108 6.22 4.01 24.55
N SER A 109 5.08 4.63 24.81
CA SER A 109 4.66 5.84 24.11
C SER A 109 5.63 6.98 24.45
N ASN A 110 6.38 7.44 23.46
CA ASN A 110 7.17 8.65 23.59
C ASN A 110 6.32 9.82 23.07
N GLN A 111 6.36 10.97 23.74
CA GLN A 111 5.59 12.15 23.30
C GLN A 111 5.99 12.66 21.90
N THR A 112 7.16 12.25 21.41
CA THR A 112 7.60 12.49 20.03
C THR A 112 6.75 11.72 19.03
N ASP A 113 6.45 10.45 19.32
CA ASP A 113 5.69 9.56 18.43
C ASP A 113 4.23 10.05 18.27
N THR A 114 3.67 10.66 19.31
CA THR A 114 2.31 11.24 19.26
C THR A 114 2.27 12.52 18.44
N LYS A 115 3.35 13.31 18.44
CA LYS A 115 3.45 14.54 17.64
C LYS A 115 3.65 14.21 16.17
N GLU A 116 4.48 13.22 15.84
CA GLU A 116 4.68 12.73 14.47
C GLU A 116 3.45 12.06 13.85
N LEU A 117 2.48 11.63 14.66
CA LEU A 117 1.25 11.00 14.16
C LEU A 117 0.12 12.00 13.88
N ILE A 118 0.19 13.19 14.47
CA ILE A 118 -0.88 14.21 14.44
C ILE A 118 -0.54 15.36 13.48
N ASP A 119 0.74 15.68 13.28
CA ASP A 119 1.23 16.57 12.20
C ASP A 119 1.34 15.84 10.85
#